data_AF-A0A1G1E6A3-F1
#
_entry.id   AF-A0A1G1E6A3-F1
#
_cell.length_a   1.000
_cell.length_b   1.000
_cell.length_c   1.000
_cell.angle_alpha   90.00
_cell.angle_beta   90.00
_cell.angle_gamma   90.00
#
_symmetry.space_group_name_H-M   'P 1'
#
loop_
_entity.id
_entity.type
_entity.pdbx_description
1 polymer ?
#
loop_
_entity_poly.entity_id
_entity_poly.type
_entity_poly.pdbx_seq_one_letter_code
_entity_poly.pdbx_strand_id
1 'polypeptide(L)'
;MIDRDIENLTRTTALERFAISRYDEQIQKIPIPKLKMLLPGIRTNEEGHEAQVLKLARARDQATQMEDIPLFTLDKPLEEILAGEGYKSKPGFKTILQAFYLDLYFEKNAVKLYQKFAEDSEDEEIRKFFLDTTRSEQGHVRIFKEVIDQIHRNQLDIEFYCPVCGWIESFGREPNVGNVVNCRKCGIKIILKERDGDFYVERME
;
A
#
# COMPACT_ATOMS: atom_id res chain seq x y z
N MET A 1 -13.24 -28.37 13.70
CA MET A 1 -13.66 -28.82 12.36
C MET A 1 -12.69 -28.26 11.34
N ILE A 2 -11.96 -29.14 10.64
CA ILE A 2 -11.01 -28.82 9.56
C ILE A 2 -11.60 -27.85 8.52
N ASP A 3 -12.91 -27.92 8.28
CA ASP A 3 -13.61 -27.08 7.31
C ASP A 3 -13.42 -25.57 7.52
N ARG A 4 -13.35 -25.11 8.78
CA ARG A 4 -13.21 -23.68 9.11
C ARG A 4 -11.81 -23.15 8.83
N ASP A 5 -10.79 -23.97 9.07
CA ASP A 5 -9.40 -23.64 8.76
C ASP A 5 -9.21 -23.50 7.24
N ILE A 6 -9.84 -24.37 6.46
CA ILE A 6 -9.79 -24.32 4.99
C ILE A 6 -10.55 -23.11 4.44
N GLU A 7 -11.71 -22.76 5.01
CA GLU A 7 -12.41 -21.52 4.68
C GLU A 7 -11.53 -20.29 4.95
N ASN A 8 -10.89 -20.22 6.11
CA ASN A 8 -10.01 -19.10 6.46
C ASN A 8 -8.80 -19.00 5.51
N LEU A 9 -8.15 -20.12 5.16
CA LEU A 9 -7.06 -20.13 4.17
C LEU A 9 -7.53 -19.65 2.78
N THR A 10 -8.74 -20.04 2.37
CA THR A 10 -9.33 -19.60 1.09
C THR A 10 -9.56 -18.09 1.10
N ARG A 11 -10.10 -17.57 2.21
CA ARG A 11 -10.30 -16.13 2.41
C ARG A 11 -9.00 -15.35 2.40
N THR A 12 -7.96 -15.83 3.08
CA THR A 12 -6.64 -15.22 3.06
C THR A 12 -6.06 -15.17 1.65
N THR A 13 -6.17 -16.25 0.87
CA THR A 13 -5.67 -16.25 -0.52
C THR A 13 -6.24 -15.09 -1.35
N ALA A 14 -7.53 -14.78 -1.21
CA ALA A 14 -8.13 -13.67 -1.94
C ALA A 14 -7.69 -12.30 -1.40
N LEU A 15 -7.53 -12.16 -0.07
CA LEU A 15 -7.05 -10.93 0.57
C LEU A 15 -5.64 -10.58 0.08
N GLU A 16 -4.72 -11.55 0.10
CA GLU A 16 -3.34 -11.31 -0.33
C GLU A 16 -3.26 -10.96 -1.81
N ARG A 17 -3.99 -11.67 -2.68
CA ARG A 17 -4.04 -11.35 -4.12
C ARG A 17 -4.60 -9.97 -4.40
N PHE A 18 -5.63 -9.57 -3.67
CA PHE A 18 -6.19 -8.22 -3.78
C PHE A 18 -5.16 -7.16 -3.37
N ALA A 19 -4.48 -7.36 -2.24
CA ALA A 19 -3.41 -6.47 -1.78
C ALA A 19 -2.28 -6.36 -2.81
N ILE A 20 -1.78 -7.49 -3.33
CA ILE A 20 -0.77 -7.55 -4.39
C ILE A 20 -1.20 -6.72 -5.61
N SER A 21 -2.40 -6.98 -6.13
CA SER A 21 -2.93 -6.27 -7.31
C SER A 21 -3.04 -4.77 -7.07
N ARG A 22 -3.47 -4.37 -5.88
CA ARG A 22 -3.62 -2.96 -5.50
C ARG A 22 -2.27 -2.27 -5.38
N TYR A 23 -1.29 -2.92 -4.75
CA TYR A 23 0.07 -2.37 -4.65
C TYR A 23 0.74 -2.28 -6.02
N ASP A 24 0.50 -3.24 -6.92
CA ASP A 24 0.95 -3.16 -8.31
C ASP A 24 0.42 -1.91 -9.02
N GLU A 25 -0.89 -1.66 -8.91
CA GLU A 25 -1.52 -0.47 -9.51
C GLU A 25 -0.93 0.83 -8.95
N GLN A 26 -0.74 0.90 -7.63
CA GLN A 26 -0.18 2.08 -6.98
C GLN A 26 1.28 2.35 -7.35
N ILE A 27 2.11 1.30 -7.46
CA ILE A 27 3.53 1.42 -7.89
C ILE A 27 3.63 2.09 -9.26
N GLN A 28 2.66 1.86 -10.15
CA GLN A 28 2.63 2.51 -11.47
C GLN A 28 2.19 3.98 -11.41
N LYS A 29 1.34 4.34 -10.44
CA LYS A 29 0.68 5.65 -10.38
C LYS A 29 1.39 6.67 -9.50
N ILE A 30 2.10 6.26 -8.45
CA ILE A 30 2.77 7.19 -7.54
C ILE A 30 4.00 7.81 -8.23
N PRO A 31 4.02 9.14 -8.46
CA PRO A 31 5.09 9.80 -9.20
C PRO A 31 6.32 10.13 -8.34
N ILE A 32 6.16 10.15 -7.00
CA ILE A 32 7.21 10.51 -6.04
C ILE A 32 8.06 9.25 -5.76
N PRO A 33 9.35 9.22 -6.16
CA PRO A 33 10.19 8.02 -6.07
C PRO A 33 10.25 7.42 -4.67
N LYS A 34 10.50 8.25 -3.66
CA LYS A 34 10.63 7.80 -2.27
C LYS A 34 9.36 7.13 -1.74
N LEU A 35 8.19 7.64 -2.10
CA LEU A 35 6.89 7.06 -1.73
C LEU A 35 6.61 5.77 -2.50
N LYS A 36 6.88 5.78 -3.81
CA LYS A 36 6.77 4.61 -4.67
C LYS A 36 7.63 3.44 -4.17
N MET A 37 8.83 3.71 -3.66
CA MET A 37 9.77 2.68 -3.22
C MET A 37 9.36 1.93 -1.95
N LEU A 38 8.34 2.40 -1.21
CA LEU A 38 7.82 1.70 -0.03
C LEU A 38 7.01 0.45 -0.41
N LEU A 39 6.27 0.54 -1.51
CA LEU A 39 5.27 -0.45 -1.88
C LEU A 39 5.82 -1.80 -2.38
N PRO A 40 6.94 -1.87 -3.14
CA PRO A 40 7.47 -3.16 -3.59
C PRO A 40 7.81 -4.12 -2.46
N GLY A 41 8.28 -3.59 -1.32
CA GLY A 41 8.60 -4.40 -0.14
C GLY A 41 7.35 -5.01 0.49
N ILE A 42 6.30 -4.20 0.67
CA ILE A 42 4.99 -4.64 1.19
C ILE A 42 4.39 -5.67 0.23
N ARG A 43 4.31 -5.35 -1.07
CA ARG A 43 3.83 -6.27 -2.11
C ARG A 43 4.54 -7.63 -2.09
N THR A 44 5.86 -7.64 -1.95
CA THR A 44 6.64 -8.89 -1.89
C THR A 44 6.32 -9.69 -0.61
N ASN A 45 5.99 -9.00 0.47
CA ASN A 45 5.55 -9.64 1.71
C ASN A 45 4.19 -10.34 1.53
N GLU A 46 3.24 -9.69 0.84
CA GLU A 46 1.94 -10.30 0.52
C GLU A 46 2.05 -11.51 -0.41
N GLU A 47 2.95 -11.47 -1.40
CA GLU A 47 3.29 -12.65 -2.22
C GLU A 47 3.83 -13.80 -1.35
N GLY A 48 4.59 -13.46 -0.31
CA GLY A 48 5.08 -14.39 0.69
C GLY A 48 3.93 -15.00 1.51
N HIS A 49 2.98 -14.19 1.97
CA HIS A 49 1.78 -14.66 2.67
C HIS A 49 0.96 -15.61 1.78
N GLU A 50 0.68 -15.21 0.54
CA GLU A 50 -0.04 -16.05 -0.43
C GLU A 50 0.68 -17.40 -0.62
N ALA A 51 1.99 -17.38 -0.85
CA ALA A 51 2.76 -18.60 -1.06
C ALA A 51 2.70 -19.57 0.14
N GLN A 52 2.71 -19.05 1.38
CA GLN A 52 2.57 -19.87 2.58
C GLN A 52 1.16 -20.46 2.70
N VAL A 53 0.10 -19.68 2.42
CA VAL A 53 -1.29 -20.17 2.41
C VAL A 53 -1.45 -21.32 1.42
N LEU A 54 -0.96 -21.14 0.18
CA LEU A 54 -1.02 -22.17 -0.86
C LEU A 54 -0.28 -23.45 -0.45
N LYS A 55 0.85 -23.31 0.27
CA LYS A 55 1.59 -24.45 0.82
C LYS A 55 0.79 -25.18 1.89
N LEU A 56 0.17 -24.46 2.83
CA LEU A 56 -0.65 -25.04 3.89
C LEU A 56 -1.87 -25.78 3.34
N ALA A 57 -2.54 -25.20 2.34
CA ALA A 57 -3.68 -25.82 1.68
C ALA A 57 -3.28 -27.13 0.98
N ARG A 58 -2.20 -27.11 0.18
CA ARG A 58 -1.68 -28.31 -0.51
C ARG A 58 -1.31 -29.42 0.45
N ALA A 59 -0.72 -29.11 1.60
CA ALA A 59 -0.35 -30.10 2.61
C ALA A 59 -1.57 -30.83 3.23
N ARG A 60 -2.77 -30.29 3.04
CA ARG A 60 -4.05 -30.83 3.53
C ARG A 60 -4.90 -31.43 2.39
N ASP A 61 -4.28 -31.66 1.23
CA ASP A 61 -4.94 -32.06 -0.02
C ASP A 61 -6.11 -31.13 -0.42
N GLN A 62 -6.03 -29.86 0.02
CA GLN A 62 -7.01 -28.84 -0.31
C GLN A 62 -6.46 -27.93 -1.40
N ALA A 63 -7.29 -27.64 -2.39
CA ALA A 63 -7.06 -26.53 -3.28
C ALA A 63 -7.72 -25.29 -2.67
N THR A 64 -6.95 -24.26 -2.39
CA THR A 64 -7.51 -22.91 -2.22
C THR A 64 -8.00 -22.45 -3.59
N GLN A 65 -9.32 -22.39 -3.75
CA GLN A 65 -9.91 -21.79 -4.93
C GLN A 65 -9.87 -20.26 -4.80
N MET A 66 -9.83 -19.56 -5.93
CA MET A 66 -10.35 -18.20 -5.93
C MET A 66 -11.85 -18.34 -5.77
N GLU A 67 -12.35 -18.12 -4.56
CA GLU A 67 -13.72 -17.66 -4.46
C GLU A 67 -13.77 -16.27 -5.11
N ASP A 68 -14.89 -15.94 -5.77
CA ASP A 68 -15.28 -14.56 -6.02
C ASP A 68 -15.59 -13.92 -4.67
N ILE A 69 -14.56 -13.81 -3.82
CA ILE A 69 -14.61 -13.02 -2.61
C ILE A 69 -14.76 -11.61 -3.13
N PRO A 70 -15.89 -10.92 -2.87
CA PRO A 70 -16.16 -9.61 -3.43
C PRO A 70 -14.97 -8.73 -3.13
N LEU A 71 -14.20 -8.46 -4.18
CA LEU A 71 -12.91 -7.78 -4.29
C LEU A 71 -12.66 -6.77 -3.18
N PHE A 72 -12.34 -7.22 -1.94
CA PHE A 72 -12.64 -6.48 -0.69
C PHE A 72 -13.50 -5.25 -0.96
N THR A 73 -14.73 -5.46 -1.46
CA THR A 73 -15.54 -4.33 -1.93
C THR A 73 -15.60 -3.39 -0.75
N LEU A 74 -15.23 -2.12 -0.95
CA LEU A 74 -15.22 -1.16 0.13
C LEU A 74 -16.52 -1.36 0.90
N ASP A 75 -16.41 -1.91 2.11
CA ASP A 75 -17.56 -2.34 2.90
C ASP A 75 -18.40 -1.14 3.31
N LYS A 76 -17.81 0.05 3.12
CA LYS A 76 -18.33 1.39 3.28
C LYS A 76 -17.83 2.27 2.12
N PRO A 77 -18.51 3.37 1.79
CA PRO A 77 -18.00 4.35 0.83
C PRO A 77 -16.58 4.84 1.17
N LEU A 78 -15.79 5.21 0.17
CA LEU A 78 -14.43 5.71 0.34
C LEU A 78 -14.39 6.89 1.33
N GLU A 79 -15.35 7.80 1.23
CA GLU A 79 -15.47 8.97 2.08
C GLU A 79 -15.62 8.59 3.56
N GLU A 80 -16.38 7.53 3.85
CA GLU A 80 -16.57 7.02 5.21
C GLU A 80 -15.28 6.36 5.73
N ILE A 81 -14.59 5.59 4.90
CA ILE A 81 -13.29 4.98 5.25
C ILE A 81 -12.27 6.07 5.57
N LEU A 82 -12.12 7.05 4.68
CA LEU A 82 -11.20 8.17 4.87
C LEU A 82 -11.56 8.97 6.14
N ALA A 83 -12.83 9.25 6.38
CA ALA A 83 -13.27 9.94 7.59
C ALA A 83 -12.95 9.12 8.86
N GLY A 84 -13.21 7.82 8.85
CA GLY A 84 -12.95 6.91 9.96
C GLY A 84 -11.45 6.76 10.29
N GLU A 85 -10.61 6.83 9.27
CA GLU A 85 -9.15 6.82 9.42
C GLU A 85 -8.57 8.20 9.77
N GLY A 86 -9.41 9.24 9.86
CA GLY A 86 -8.98 10.60 10.19
C GLY A 86 -8.19 11.27 9.07
N TYR A 87 -8.57 11.00 7.81
CA TYR A 87 -7.97 11.59 6.61
C TYR A 87 -7.88 13.10 6.73
N LYS A 88 -6.69 13.63 6.46
CA LYS A 88 -6.44 15.06 6.28
C LYS A 88 -5.87 15.26 4.90
N SER A 89 -6.49 16.13 4.12
CA SER A 89 -5.93 16.52 2.83
C SER A 89 -4.65 17.34 3.04
N LYS A 90 -3.71 17.23 2.09
CA LYS A 90 -2.53 18.09 2.01
C LYS A 90 -2.30 18.48 0.55
N PRO A 91 -2.10 19.77 0.24
CA PRO A 91 -1.76 20.22 -1.12
C PRO A 91 -0.57 19.46 -1.68
N GLY A 92 -0.65 19.09 -2.95
CA GLY A 92 0.37 18.30 -3.64
C GLY A 92 0.36 16.79 -3.37
N PHE A 93 -0.50 16.28 -2.48
CA PHE A 93 -0.52 14.88 -2.07
C PHE A 93 -1.92 14.25 -1.99
N LYS A 94 -2.96 14.91 -2.51
CA LYS A 94 -4.35 14.49 -2.30
C LYS A 94 -4.57 13.01 -2.64
N THR A 95 -4.27 12.59 -3.87
CA THR A 95 -4.52 11.22 -4.33
C THR A 95 -3.60 10.22 -3.61
N ILE A 96 -2.35 10.60 -3.37
CA ILE A 96 -1.38 9.74 -2.66
C ILE A 96 -1.83 9.49 -1.21
N LEU A 97 -2.26 10.53 -0.50
CA LEU A 97 -2.77 10.38 0.86
C LEU A 97 -4.05 9.55 0.88
N GLN A 98 -4.99 9.79 -0.04
CA GLN A 98 -6.19 8.95 -0.14
C GLN A 98 -5.84 7.47 -0.33
N ALA A 99 -4.86 7.16 -1.17
CA ALA A 99 -4.38 5.79 -1.38
C ALA A 99 -3.78 5.21 -0.09
N PHE A 100 -2.87 5.91 0.59
CA PHE A 100 -2.22 5.42 1.81
C PHE A 100 -3.16 5.31 3.01
N TYR A 101 -4.15 6.20 3.14
CA TYR A 101 -5.18 6.07 4.16
C TYR A 101 -6.08 4.86 3.91
N LEU A 102 -6.39 4.58 2.64
CA LEU A 102 -7.14 3.38 2.26
C LEU A 102 -6.29 2.11 2.47
N ASP A 103 -4.99 2.14 2.23
CA ASP A 103 -4.09 1.02 2.57
C ASP A 103 -4.05 0.80 4.08
N LEU A 104 -3.88 1.86 4.87
CA LEU A 104 -3.91 1.78 6.32
C LEU A 104 -5.20 1.14 6.84
N TYR A 105 -6.34 1.42 6.21
CA TYR A 105 -7.62 0.79 6.52
C TYR A 105 -7.60 -0.72 6.24
N PHE A 106 -7.15 -1.13 5.05
CA PHE A 106 -7.06 -2.55 4.70
C PHE A 106 -6.12 -3.32 5.63
N GLU A 107 -4.94 -2.77 5.90
CA GLU A 107 -3.94 -3.39 6.79
C GLU A 107 -4.48 -3.59 8.21
N LYS A 108 -5.18 -2.58 8.76
CA LYS A 108 -5.84 -2.72 10.07
C LYS A 108 -6.93 -3.79 10.09
N ASN A 109 -7.64 -3.96 8.99
CA ASN A 109 -8.67 -4.99 8.88
C ASN A 109 -8.06 -6.38 8.71
N ALA A 110 -6.98 -6.51 7.93
CA ALA A 110 -6.21 -7.75 7.81
C ALA A 110 -5.70 -8.22 9.19
N VAL A 111 -5.11 -7.31 9.99
CA VAL A 111 -4.70 -7.61 11.38
C VAL A 111 -5.85 -8.21 12.21
N LYS A 112 -7.04 -7.59 12.18
CA LYS A 112 -8.20 -8.07 12.94
C LYS A 112 -8.69 -9.43 12.45
N LEU A 113 -8.72 -9.61 11.13
CA LEU A 113 -9.18 -10.85 10.50
C LEU A 113 -8.24 -12.00 10.80
N TYR A 114 -6.93 -11.82 10.62
CA TYR A 114 -5.94 -12.88 10.87
C TYR A 114 -5.82 -13.21 12.35
N GLN A 115 -5.96 -12.25 13.25
CA GLN A 115 -6.08 -12.55 14.68
C GLN A 115 -7.29 -13.45 14.95
N LYS A 116 -8.45 -13.13 14.38
CA LYS A 116 -9.65 -13.96 14.51
C LYS A 116 -9.47 -15.35 13.89
N PHE A 117 -8.86 -15.44 12.71
CA PHE A 117 -8.58 -16.73 12.07
C PHE A 117 -7.65 -17.60 12.93
N ALA A 118 -6.65 -17.00 13.60
CA ALA A 118 -5.81 -17.71 14.55
C ALA A 118 -6.60 -18.21 15.78
N GLU A 119 -7.49 -17.40 16.34
CA GLU A 119 -8.36 -17.78 17.48
C GLU A 119 -9.32 -18.92 17.12
N ASP A 120 -9.85 -18.90 15.90
CA ASP A 120 -10.79 -19.89 15.38
C ASP A 120 -10.12 -21.19 14.89
N SER A 121 -8.79 -21.20 14.75
CA SER A 121 -8.03 -22.29 14.15
C SER A 121 -7.81 -23.45 15.12
N GLU A 122 -8.03 -24.68 14.66
CA GLU A 122 -7.76 -25.89 15.44
C GLU A 122 -6.42 -26.53 15.08
N ASP A 123 -5.91 -26.26 13.88
CA ASP A 123 -4.60 -26.70 13.40
C ASP A 123 -3.48 -25.76 13.87
N GLU A 124 -2.50 -26.29 14.61
CA GLU A 124 -1.42 -25.50 15.20
C GLU A 124 -0.54 -24.81 14.15
N GLU A 125 -0.31 -25.44 13.00
CA GLU A 125 0.51 -24.87 11.92
C GLU A 125 -0.23 -23.70 11.25
N ILE A 126 -1.53 -23.84 11.00
CA ILE A 126 -2.37 -22.78 10.44
C ILE A 126 -2.51 -21.62 11.44
N ARG A 127 -2.76 -21.92 12.71
CA ARG A 127 -2.79 -20.92 13.78
C ARG A 127 -1.50 -20.13 13.83
N LYS A 128 -0.35 -20.82 13.80
CA LYS A 128 0.96 -20.18 13.81
C LYS A 128 1.14 -19.26 12.60
N PHE A 129 0.76 -19.73 11.41
CA PHE A 129 0.78 -18.91 10.21
C PHE A 129 -0.02 -17.62 10.39
N PHE A 130 -1.28 -17.68 10.83
CA PHE A 130 -2.10 -16.48 11.03
C PHE A 130 -1.53 -15.52 12.08
N LEU A 131 -0.93 -16.03 13.15
CA LEU A 131 -0.26 -15.20 14.16
C LEU A 131 0.98 -14.48 13.58
N ASP A 132 1.76 -15.18 12.76
CA ASP A 132 2.94 -14.62 12.11
C ASP A 132 2.54 -13.58 11.04
N THR A 133 1.51 -13.85 10.23
CA THR A 133 0.93 -12.88 9.26
C THR A 133 0.37 -11.66 9.98
N THR A 134 -0.37 -11.83 11.08
CA THR A 134 -0.88 -10.70 11.90
C THR A 134 0.24 -9.76 12.33
N ARG A 135 1.42 -10.29 12.70
CA ARG A 135 2.59 -9.47 13.07
C ARG A 135 3.17 -8.72 11.86
N SER A 136 3.14 -9.34 10.68
CA SER A 136 3.57 -8.73 9.43
C SER A 136 2.67 -7.54 9.07
N GLU A 137 1.35 -7.72 9.09
CA GLU A 137 0.38 -6.64 8.79
C GLU A 137 0.46 -5.49 9.80
N GLN A 138 0.73 -5.79 11.07
CA GLN A 138 1.02 -4.72 12.04
C GLN A 138 2.26 -3.90 11.64
N GLY A 139 3.23 -4.50 10.95
CA GLY A 139 4.34 -3.81 10.30
C GLY A 139 3.88 -2.87 9.19
N HIS A 140 3.03 -3.34 8.28
CA HIS A 140 2.45 -2.53 7.21
C HIS A 140 1.64 -1.35 7.77
N VAL A 141 0.80 -1.58 8.78
CA VAL A 141 0.09 -0.52 9.52
C VAL A 141 1.05 0.56 10.03
N ARG A 142 2.21 0.18 10.58
CA ARG A 142 3.21 1.14 11.07
C ARG A 142 3.82 1.93 9.92
N ILE A 143 4.19 1.26 8.82
CA ILE A 143 4.75 1.92 7.62
C ILE A 143 3.79 2.99 7.10
N PHE A 144 2.50 2.65 6.92
CA PHE A 144 1.53 3.62 6.40
C PHE A 144 1.28 4.79 7.37
N LYS A 145 1.19 4.54 8.69
CA LYS A 145 1.10 5.62 9.67
C LYS A 145 2.30 6.55 9.62
N GLU A 146 3.51 5.98 9.58
CA GLU A 146 4.75 6.74 9.54
C GLU A 146 4.86 7.60 8.29
N VAL A 147 4.57 7.05 7.10
CA VAL A 147 4.65 7.83 5.86
C VAL A 147 3.58 8.92 5.78
N ILE A 148 2.35 8.65 6.23
CA ILE A 148 1.29 9.66 6.34
C ILE A 148 1.73 10.80 7.27
N ASP A 149 2.27 10.47 8.45
CA ASP A 149 2.78 11.45 9.39
C ASP A 149 3.95 12.27 8.80
N GLN A 150 4.88 11.62 8.11
CA GLN A 150 6.01 12.28 7.47
C GLN A 150 5.56 13.26 6.36
N ILE A 151 4.55 12.89 5.57
CA ILE A 151 3.92 13.79 4.57
C ILE A 151 3.31 15.00 5.29
N HIS A 152 2.53 14.79 6.34
CA HIS A 152 1.88 15.91 7.05
C HIS A 152 2.88 16.85 7.72
N ARG A 153 3.98 16.31 8.28
CA ARG A 153 5.00 17.06 9.00
C ARG A 153 6.13 17.63 8.12
N ASN A 154 6.00 17.57 6.79
CA ASN A 154 7.02 18.03 5.84
C ASN A 154 8.40 17.38 6.11
N GLN A 155 8.42 16.07 6.43
CA GLN A 155 9.65 15.34 6.73
C GLN A 155 10.22 14.57 5.53
N LEU A 156 9.56 14.68 4.38
CA LEU A 156 9.98 14.09 3.12
C LEU A 156 10.45 15.18 2.18
N ASP A 157 11.61 14.98 1.56
CA ASP A 157 11.99 15.75 0.38
C ASP A 157 11.06 15.37 -0.77
N ILE A 158 10.54 16.38 -1.46
CA ILE A 158 9.65 16.22 -2.60
C ILE A 158 10.51 16.02 -3.83
N GLU A 159 10.55 14.79 -4.30
CA GLU A 159 11.40 14.38 -5.41
C GLU A 159 10.57 13.89 -6.58
N PHE A 160 11.06 14.11 -7.79
CA PHE A 160 10.46 13.63 -9.02
C PHE A 160 11.52 13.11 -9.99
N TYR A 161 11.14 12.15 -10.82
CA TYR A 161 11.92 11.78 -11.98
C TYR A 161 11.89 12.91 -13.02
N CYS A 162 13.05 13.24 -13.58
CA CYS A 162 13.19 14.14 -14.72
C CYS A 162 12.37 13.57 -15.89
N PRO A 163 11.42 14.33 -16.47
CA PRO A 163 10.55 13.83 -17.53
C PRO A 163 11.29 13.56 -18.85
N VAL A 164 12.57 13.95 -18.96
CA VAL A 164 13.40 13.76 -20.16
C VAL A 164 14.35 12.56 -20.02
N CYS A 165 15.04 12.45 -18.88
CA CYS A 165 16.12 11.44 -18.74
C CYS A 165 15.94 10.48 -17.55
N GLY A 166 14.87 10.64 -16.75
CA GLY A 166 14.57 9.77 -15.61
C GLY A 166 15.45 9.96 -14.38
N TRP A 167 16.30 11.00 -14.32
CA TRP A 167 17.09 11.29 -13.11
C TRP A 167 16.24 11.88 -11.99
N ILE A 168 16.51 11.54 -10.73
CA ILE A 168 15.74 12.05 -9.58
C ILE A 168 16.22 13.45 -9.20
N GLU A 169 15.28 14.40 -9.17
CA GLU A 169 15.51 15.76 -8.68
C GLU A 169 14.66 16.07 -7.46
N SER A 170 15.26 16.76 -6.50
CA SER A 170 14.62 17.20 -5.26
C SER A 170 14.20 18.67 -5.38
N PHE A 171 12.98 18.96 -4.93
CA PHE A 171 12.45 20.30 -4.72
C PHE A 171 12.48 20.70 -3.23
N GLY A 172 13.11 19.89 -2.37
CA GLY A 172 13.15 20.11 -0.92
C GLY A 172 11.86 19.69 -0.22
N ARG A 173 11.76 19.99 1.09
CA ARG A 173 10.65 19.51 1.94
C ARG A 173 9.39 20.35 1.89
N GLU A 174 9.54 21.61 1.50
CA GLU A 174 8.47 22.60 1.46
C GLU A 174 8.48 23.33 0.12
N PRO A 175 8.31 22.60 -1.00
CA PRO A 175 8.35 23.22 -2.29
C PRO A 175 7.09 24.04 -2.54
N ASN A 176 7.23 25.04 -3.41
CA ASN A 176 6.11 25.83 -3.88
C ASN A 176 5.86 25.54 -5.36
N VAL A 177 4.58 25.57 -5.76
CA VAL A 177 4.20 25.56 -7.17
C VAL A 177 4.96 26.68 -7.90
N GLY A 178 5.55 26.35 -9.05
CA GLY A 178 6.42 27.25 -9.81
C GLY A 178 7.89 27.20 -9.43
N ASN A 179 8.30 26.42 -8.41
CA ASN A 179 9.72 26.14 -8.19
C ASN A 179 10.31 25.43 -9.41
N VAL A 180 11.53 25.83 -9.78
CA VAL A 180 12.27 25.32 -10.93
C VAL A 180 13.59 24.74 -10.46
N VAL A 181 13.93 23.56 -10.97
CA VAL A 181 15.24 22.93 -10.77
C VAL A 181 15.87 22.63 -12.13
N ASN A 182 17.19 22.70 -12.20
CA ASN A 182 17.93 22.19 -13.36
C ASN A 182 18.26 20.73 -13.12
N CYS A 183 17.94 19.86 -14.07
CA CYS A 183 18.31 18.46 -13.95
C CYS A 183 19.84 18.31 -13.89
N ARG A 184 20.35 17.72 -12.82
CA ARG A 184 21.78 17.47 -12.57
C ARG A 184 22.41 16.53 -13.59
N LYS A 185 21.59 15.75 -14.33
CA LYS A 185 22.05 14.82 -15.35
C LYS A 185 21.99 15.38 -16.78
N CYS A 186 20.85 15.89 -17.22
CA CYS A 186 20.68 16.35 -18.62
C CYS A 186 20.61 17.88 -18.78
N GLY A 187 20.67 18.65 -17.69
CA GLY A 187 20.68 20.11 -17.70
C GLY A 187 19.33 20.78 -17.98
N ILE A 188 18.27 20.00 -18.28
CA ILE A 188 16.95 20.59 -18.60
C ILE A 188 16.32 21.25 -17.36
N LYS A 189 15.62 22.36 -17.57
CA LYS A 189 14.79 22.99 -16.54
C LYS A 189 13.50 22.21 -16.34
N ILE A 190 13.17 21.94 -15.09
CA ILE A 190 11.96 21.22 -14.67
C ILE A 190 11.21 22.13 -13.70
N ILE A 191 9.92 22.31 -13.92
CA ILE A 191 9.04 23.13 -13.07
C ILE A 191 8.07 22.23 -12.30
N LEU A 192 7.89 22.52 -11.01
CA LEU A 192 6.88 21.89 -10.17
C LEU A 192 5.52 22.56 -10.38
N LYS A 193 4.49 21.76 -10.61
CA LYS A 193 3.11 22.19 -10.78
C LYS A 193 2.18 21.35 -9.91
N GLU A 194 0.93 21.81 -9.79
CA GLU A 194 -0.12 21.11 -9.08
C GLU A 194 -1.35 20.95 -9.99
N ARG A 195 -2.00 19.79 -9.92
CA ARG A 195 -3.24 19.48 -10.63
C ARG A 195 -4.13 18.64 -9.73
N ASP A 196 -5.37 19.05 -9.57
CA ASP A 196 -6.39 18.34 -8.77
C ASP A 196 -5.99 18.05 -7.31
N GLY A 197 -5.00 18.76 -6.76
CA GLY A 197 -4.47 18.58 -5.41
C GLY A 197 -3.20 17.73 -5.32
N ASP A 198 -2.61 17.32 -6.46
CA ASP A 198 -1.40 16.50 -6.53
C ASP A 198 -0.27 17.22 -7.27
N PHE A 199 0.96 17.05 -6.77
CA PHE A 199 2.15 17.59 -7.41
C PHE A 199 2.53 16.75 -8.63
N TYR A 200 2.96 17.45 -9.68
CA TYR A 200 3.59 16.86 -10.86
C TYR A 200 4.67 17.78 -11.39
N VAL A 201 5.52 17.25 -12.26
CA VAL A 201 6.58 18.02 -12.92
C VAL A 201 6.43 18.00 -14.43
N GLU A 202 6.90 19.07 -15.05
CA GLU A 202 7.03 19.16 -16.51
C GLU A 202 8.34 19.84 -16.88
N ARG A 203 8.75 19.64 -18.15
CA ARG A 203 9.85 20.40 -18.72
C ARG A 203 9.41 21.87 -18.86
N MET A 204 10.25 22.77 -18.38
CA MET A 204 10.10 24.20 -18.67
C MET A 204 10.68 24.48 -20.07
N GLU A 205 9.88 25.10 -20.92
CA GLU A 205 10.30 25.54 -22.27
C GLU A 205 11.41 26.60 -22.23
#